data_AF-A0A4Z1FJ91-F1
#
_entry.id   AF-A0A4Z1FJ91-F1
#
_cell.length_a   1.000
_cell.length_b   1.000
_cell.length_c   1.000
_cell.angle_alpha   90.00
_cell.angle_beta   90.00
_cell.angle_gamma   90.00
#
_symmetry.space_group_name_H-M   'P 1'
#
loop_
_entity.id
_entity.type
_entity.pdbx_description
1 polymer ?
#
loop_
_entity_poly.entity_id
_entity_poly.type
_entity_poly.pdbx_seq_one_letter_code
_entity_poly.pdbx_strand_id
1 'polypeptide(L)'
;MNTSTILTISLIDTPEDIIELIDSLGHSDLPTSPPSVYIDLEGINIGRKGSIAILQVYIRPNKKTFLVDVHTLREQAFSTPNSSGLTLKAILESTFIPKVIFDVRNDSDALYSHFGVKLQGVIDLQLMELATRAHSQKFLSGLGRCMDQDLVQTPEELEVRSAIKKRGVQLFAPEKGGRYEVFNDRPLDPAIVDYCVQDVQLMPQLWNIYNAKLSLMDKRWATKIERETKARLLLSQSPGFNGKGKHMAKAPPTW
;
A
#
# COMPACT_ATOMS: atom_id res chain seq x y z
N MET A 1 -1.61 -22.55 -23.68
CA MET A 1 -0.59 -21.53 -24.04
C MET A 1 -0.40 -20.67 -22.83
N ASN A 2 0.76 -20.77 -22.19
CA ASN A 2 1.07 -20.01 -20.97
C ASN A 2 1.48 -18.61 -21.41
N THR A 3 0.53 -17.69 -21.52
CA THR A 3 0.85 -16.26 -21.71
C THR A 3 1.42 -15.77 -20.38
N SER A 4 2.74 -15.94 -20.24
CA SER A 4 3.51 -15.24 -19.21
C SER A 4 3.29 -13.75 -19.46
N THR A 5 2.31 -13.17 -18.76
CA THR A 5 1.94 -11.77 -18.88
C THR A 5 3.05 -11.02 -18.17
N ILE A 6 3.87 -10.32 -18.94
CA ILE A 6 5.04 -9.58 -18.44
C ILE A 6 4.54 -8.56 -17.40
N LEU A 7 5.07 -8.65 -16.19
CA LEU A 7 4.87 -7.62 -15.17
C LEU A 7 5.42 -6.31 -15.72
N THR A 8 4.54 -5.31 -15.88
CA THR A 8 4.95 -4.01 -16.42
C THR A 8 5.15 -3.05 -15.24
N ILE A 9 6.36 -2.50 -15.12
CA ILE A 9 6.73 -1.51 -14.11
C ILE A 9 6.94 -0.17 -14.82
N SER A 10 6.29 0.88 -14.34
CA SER A 10 6.46 2.25 -14.84
C SER A 10 6.90 3.16 -13.70
N LEU A 11 8.10 3.76 -13.83
CA LEU A 11 8.51 4.86 -12.98
C LEU A 11 7.85 6.14 -13.49
N ILE A 12 7.20 6.88 -12.60
CA ILE A 12 6.45 8.10 -12.91
C ILE A 12 7.15 9.26 -12.21
N ASP A 13 8.01 9.98 -12.94
CA ASP A 13 8.83 11.07 -12.42
C ASP A 13 8.60 12.42 -13.15
N THR A 14 7.68 12.45 -14.12
CA THR A 14 7.21 13.67 -14.79
C THR A 14 5.70 13.88 -14.64
N PRO A 15 5.20 15.12 -14.68
CA PRO A 15 3.76 15.40 -14.70
C PRO A 15 3.01 14.72 -15.85
N GLU A 16 3.64 14.63 -17.01
CA GLU A 16 3.08 13.97 -18.20
C GLU A 16 2.82 12.49 -17.95
N ASP A 17 3.74 11.80 -17.26
CA ASP A 17 3.60 10.39 -16.94
C ASP A 17 2.51 10.12 -15.87
N ILE A 18 2.24 11.08 -14.98
CA ILE A 18 1.15 10.98 -14.01
C ILE A 18 -0.20 10.83 -14.72
N ILE A 19 -0.37 11.48 -15.88
CA ILE A 19 -1.61 11.43 -16.65
C ILE A 19 -1.94 9.98 -17.03
N GLU A 20 -0.95 9.18 -17.43
CA GLU A 20 -1.15 7.76 -17.74
C GLU A 20 -1.70 6.98 -16.53
N LEU A 21 -1.17 7.24 -15.33
CA LEU A 21 -1.65 6.63 -14.10
C LEU A 21 -3.08 7.07 -13.78
N ILE A 22 -3.36 8.37 -13.87
CA ILE A 22 -4.70 8.92 -13.60
C ILE A 22 -5.73 8.30 -14.55
N ASP A 23 -5.42 8.26 -15.85
CA ASP A 23 -6.31 7.70 -16.85
C ASP A 23 -6.54 6.20 -16.59
N SER A 24 -5.47 5.46 -16.28
CA SER A 24 -5.53 4.04 -15.91
C SER A 24 -6.42 3.77 -14.69
N LEU A 25 -6.43 4.67 -13.70
CA LEU A 25 -7.22 4.56 -12.46
C LEU A 25 -8.64 5.14 -12.58
N GLY A 26 -8.84 6.09 -13.49
CA GLY A 26 -10.09 6.82 -13.70
C GLY A 26 -11.10 6.08 -14.57
N HIS A 27 -10.70 4.96 -15.18
CA HIS A 27 -11.61 4.16 -16.00
C HIS A 27 -12.76 3.59 -15.16
N SER A 28 -13.99 3.84 -15.63
CA SER A 28 -15.22 3.39 -14.96
C SER A 28 -15.43 1.87 -14.96
N ASP A 29 -14.66 1.14 -15.78
CA ASP A 29 -14.74 -0.32 -15.90
C ASP A 29 -13.79 -1.06 -14.95
N LEU A 30 -12.96 -0.34 -14.17
CA LEU A 30 -12.10 -0.97 -13.17
C LEU A 30 -12.95 -1.68 -12.10
N PRO A 31 -12.79 -3.01 -11.93
CA PRO A 31 -13.54 -3.75 -10.93
C PRO A 31 -13.30 -3.23 -9.51
N THR A 32 -14.39 -3.03 -8.77
CA THR A 32 -14.35 -2.69 -7.34
C THR A 32 -14.42 -3.93 -6.44
N SER A 33 -14.80 -5.08 -6.99
CA SER A 33 -14.81 -6.38 -6.32
C SER A 33 -14.50 -7.52 -7.30
N PRO A 34 -13.41 -8.29 -7.10
CA PRO A 34 -12.29 -7.98 -6.20
C PRO A 34 -11.65 -6.63 -6.57
N PRO A 35 -11.13 -5.86 -5.59
CA PRO A 35 -10.60 -4.53 -5.82
C PRO A 35 -9.44 -4.56 -6.80
N SER A 36 -9.29 -3.46 -7.53
CA SER A 36 -8.29 -3.33 -8.59
C SER A 36 -7.03 -2.60 -8.16
N VAL A 37 -7.11 -1.73 -7.15
CA VAL A 37 -6.03 -0.80 -6.78
C VAL A 37 -5.43 -1.20 -5.43
N TYR A 38 -4.11 -1.44 -5.42
CA TYR A 38 -3.33 -1.78 -4.24
C TYR A 38 -2.20 -0.77 -4.14
N ILE A 39 -2.06 -0.12 -2.99
CA ILE A 39 -1.05 0.93 -2.80
C ILE A 39 -0.27 0.73 -1.52
N ASP A 40 0.94 1.28 -1.52
CA ASP A 40 1.81 1.40 -0.36
C ASP A 40 2.62 2.70 -0.49
N LEU A 41 3.36 3.10 0.55
CA LEU A 41 4.25 4.24 0.53
C LEU A 41 5.64 3.88 1.05
N GLU A 42 6.68 4.36 0.38
CA GLU A 42 8.05 4.28 0.88
C GLU A 42 8.74 5.64 0.97
N GLY A 43 9.68 5.76 1.91
CA GLY A 43 10.36 7.02 2.20
C GLY A 43 11.04 7.06 3.56
N ILE A 44 11.35 8.27 4.03
CA ILE A 44 12.07 8.46 5.29
C ILE A 44 11.07 8.56 6.43
N ASN A 45 11.05 7.57 7.32
CA ASN A 45 10.22 7.59 8.53
C ASN A 45 8.75 7.95 8.24
N ILE A 46 8.08 7.22 7.33
CA ILE A 46 6.72 7.52 6.83
C ILE A 46 5.78 8.00 7.94
N GLY A 47 5.17 9.16 7.70
CA GLY A 47 4.31 9.91 8.61
C GLY A 47 4.60 11.42 8.52
N ARG A 48 3.89 12.22 9.33
CA ARG A 48 3.97 13.69 9.32
C ARG A 48 5.34 14.30 9.63
N LYS A 49 6.21 13.53 10.30
CA LYS A 49 7.58 13.94 10.67
C LYS A 49 8.64 13.42 9.70
N GLY A 50 8.23 12.60 8.74
CA GLY A 50 9.08 12.01 7.71
C GLY A 50 8.81 12.63 6.35
N SER A 51 9.03 11.86 5.30
CA SER A 51 8.72 12.24 3.91
C SER A 51 8.29 11.03 3.10
N ILE A 52 7.45 11.24 2.10
CA ILE A 52 7.11 10.24 1.10
C ILE A 52 8.11 10.40 -0.06
N ALA A 53 8.72 9.30 -0.48
CA ALA A 53 9.62 9.27 -1.62
C ALA A 53 8.97 8.58 -2.82
N ILE A 54 8.27 7.48 -2.57
CA ILE A 54 7.62 6.65 -3.59
C ILE A 54 6.21 6.32 -3.12
N LEU A 55 5.24 6.48 -4.02
CA LEU A 55 3.91 5.88 -3.90
C LEU A 55 3.82 4.72 -4.89
N GLN A 56 3.64 3.50 -4.39
CA GLN A 56 3.42 2.34 -5.24
C GLN A 56 1.94 2.21 -5.57
N VAL A 57 1.61 1.97 -6.84
CA VAL A 57 0.23 1.70 -7.28
C VAL A 57 0.22 0.48 -8.19
N TYR A 58 -0.32 -0.62 -7.69
CA TYR A 58 -0.56 -1.82 -8.48
C TYR A 58 -2.02 -1.88 -8.95
N ILE A 59 -2.20 -2.04 -10.26
CA ILE A 59 -3.49 -2.23 -10.92
C ILE A 59 -3.62 -3.71 -11.31
N ARG A 60 -4.47 -4.44 -10.58
CA ARG A 60 -4.59 -5.90 -10.70
C ARG A 60 -5.06 -6.39 -12.07
N PRO A 61 -6.10 -5.81 -12.71
CA PRO A 61 -6.61 -6.33 -13.99
C PRO A 61 -5.57 -6.38 -15.11
N ASN A 62 -4.70 -5.38 -15.21
CA ASN A 62 -3.65 -5.29 -16.24
C ASN A 62 -2.26 -5.68 -15.71
N LYS A 63 -2.14 -6.02 -14.43
CA LYS A 63 -0.89 -6.39 -13.74
C LYS A 63 0.23 -5.33 -13.88
N LYS A 64 -0.14 -4.05 -13.98
CA LYS A 64 0.81 -2.94 -14.09
C LYS A 64 1.09 -2.34 -12.72
N THR A 65 2.36 -2.06 -12.44
CA THR A 65 2.81 -1.38 -11.22
C THR A 65 3.39 -0.03 -11.59
N PHE A 66 2.88 1.03 -10.99
CA PHE A 66 3.40 2.38 -11.12
C PHE A 66 4.15 2.73 -9.84
N LEU A 67 5.36 3.25 -9.99
CA LEU A 67 6.14 3.83 -8.90
C LEU A 67 6.15 5.34 -9.09
N VAL A 68 5.31 6.05 -8.35
CA VAL A 68 5.22 7.51 -8.42
C VAL A 68 6.35 8.10 -7.60
N ASP A 69 7.24 8.82 -8.26
CA ASP A 69 8.35 9.54 -7.65
C ASP A 69 7.86 10.82 -6.97
N VAL A 70 7.25 10.65 -5.80
CA VAL A 70 6.75 11.77 -4.98
C VAL A 70 7.89 12.68 -4.53
N HIS A 71 9.12 12.15 -4.39
CA HIS A 71 10.29 12.96 -4.03
C HIS A 71 10.61 14.03 -5.08
N THR A 72 10.63 13.62 -6.36
CA THR A 72 10.90 14.50 -7.50
C THR A 72 9.70 15.38 -7.82
N LEU A 73 8.50 14.79 -7.91
CA LEU A 73 7.28 15.48 -8.33
C LEU A 73 6.68 16.40 -7.26
N ARG A 74 6.89 16.09 -5.98
CA ARG A 74 6.33 16.83 -4.83
C ARG A 74 4.83 17.04 -4.99
N GLU A 75 4.35 18.29 -4.90
CA GLU A 75 2.94 18.63 -5.03
C GLU A 75 2.36 18.19 -6.38
N GLN A 76 3.15 18.22 -7.46
CA GLN A 76 2.71 17.85 -8.81
C GLN A 76 2.28 16.38 -8.89
N ALA A 77 2.79 15.51 -8.01
CA ALA A 77 2.35 14.12 -7.90
C ALA A 77 0.82 14.02 -7.68
N PHE A 78 0.24 15.00 -6.99
CA PHE A 78 -1.15 14.98 -6.55
C PHE A 78 -2.01 16.09 -7.16
N SER A 79 -1.40 17.17 -7.66
CA SER A 79 -2.11 18.32 -8.24
C SER A 79 -2.19 18.32 -9.76
N THR A 80 -1.38 17.51 -10.46
CA THR A 80 -1.41 17.45 -11.94
C THR A 80 -2.74 16.87 -12.43
N PRO A 81 -3.51 17.62 -13.25
CA PRO A 81 -4.74 17.13 -13.83
C PRO A 81 -4.50 16.38 -15.14
N ASN A 82 -5.30 15.36 -15.40
CA ASN A 82 -5.45 14.83 -16.76
C ASN A 82 -6.34 15.76 -17.62
N SER A 83 -6.63 15.32 -18.85
CA SER A 83 -7.47 16.08 -19.81
C SER A 83 -8.89 16.40 -19.31
N SER A 84 -9.44 15.64 -18.35
CA SER A 84 -10.76 15.88 -17.77
C SER A 84 -10.72 16.67 -16.45
N GLY A 85 -9.54 17.10 -16.00
CA GLY A 85 -9.36 17.79 -14.72
C GLY A 85 -9.27 16.85 -13.52
N LEU A 86 -9.27 15.53 -13.72
CA LEU A 86 -9.09 14.55 -12.66
C LEU A 86 -7.64 14.52 -12.21
N THR A 87 -7.40 14.44 -10.90
CA THR A 87 -6.06 14.37 -10.30
C THR A 87 -5.88 13.07 -9.52
N LEU A 88 -4.63 12.68 -9.27
CA LEU A 88 -4.35 11.53 -8.39
C LEU A 88 -4.90 11.76 -6.97
N LYS A 89 -4.87 13.00 -6.46
CA LYS A 89 -5.53 13.37 -5.20
C LYS A 89 -7.01 13.01 -5.21
N ALA A 90 -7.75 13.41 -6.25
CA ALA A 90 -9.18 13.13 -6.35
C ALA A 90 -9.49 11.62 -6.37
N ILE A 91 -8.63 10.81 -7.01
CA ILE A 91 -8.74 9.34 -7.00
C ILE A 91 -8.52 8.76 -5.60
N LEU A 92 -7.46 9.21 -4.91
CA LEU A 92 -7.14 8.75 -3.55
C LEU A 92 -8.23 9.15 -2.53
N GLU A 93 -8.88 10.30 -2.75
CA GLU A 93 -9.99 10.81 -1.94
C GLU A 93 -11.37 10.25 -2.34
N SER A 94 -11.47 9.45 -3.41
CA SER A 94 -12.73 8.85 -3.87
C SER A 94 -13.14 7.64 -3.03
N THR A 95 -14.40 7.61 -2.58
CA THR A 95 -15.01 6.42 -1.95
C THR A 95 -15.42 5.36 -2.98
N PHE A 96 -15.51 5.72 -4.26
CA PHE A 96 -15.97 4.82 -5.33
C PHE A 96 -14.86 3.94 -5.91
N ILE A 97 -13.60 4.34 -5.70
CA ILE A 97 -12.42 3.58 -6.10
C ILE A 97 -11.84 2.97 -4.82
N PRO A 98 -12.01 1.65 -4.57
CA PRO A 98 -11.43 1.01 -3.41
C PRO A 98 -9.90 0.90 -3.55
N LYS A 99 -9.16 1.31 -2.51
CA LYS A 99 -7.71 1.11 -2.41
C LYS A 99 -7.42 0.11 -1.31
N VAL A 100 -6.76 -1.00 -1.64
CA VAL A 100 -6.24 -1.93 -0.65
C VAL A 100 -4.90 -1.43 -0.17
N ILE A 101 -4.74 -1.31 1.14
CA ILE A 101 -3.53 -0.82 1.82
C ILE A 101 -3.27 -1.74 3.00
N PHE A 102 -2.02 -2.08 3.28
CA PHE A 102 -1.67 -2.82 4.48
C PHE A 102 -1.29 -1.85 5.60
N ASP A 103 -2.12 -1.74 6.65
CA ASP A 103 -1.87 -0.84 7.78
C ASP A 103 -1.80 0.66 7.42
N VAL A 104 -2.95 1.23 7.05
CA VAL A 104 -3.07 2.58 6.47
C VAL A 104 -2.63 3.75 7.38
N ARG A 105 -2.30 3.50 8.64
CA ARG A 105 -2.18 4.57 9.66
C ARG A 105 -1.07 5.58 9.33
N ASN A 106 0.13 5.12 9.00
CA ASN A 106 1.25 6.02 8.68
C ASN A 106 1.14 6.59 7.26
N ASP A 107 0.62 5.82 6.32
CA ASP A 107 0.42 6.26 4.94
C ASP A 107 -0.58 7.41 4.87
N SER A 108 -1.72 7.26 5.56
CA SER A 108 -2.71 8.32 5.66
C SER A 108 -2.18 9.54 6.41
N ASP A 109 -1.38 9.36 7.45
CA ASP A 109 -0.77 10.49 8.17
C ASP A 109 0.19 11.28 7.28
N ALA A 110 1.02 10.57 6.50
CA ALA A 110 1.97 11.16 5.58
C ALA A 110 1.25 11.90 4.44
N LEU A 111 0.31 11.24 3.78
CA LEU A 111 -0.45 11.81 2.65
C LEU A 111 -1.25 13.04 3.08
N TYR A 112 -1.88 13.00 4.25
CA TYR A 112 -2.65 14.14 4.77
C TYR A 112 -1.73 15.29 5.20
N SER A 113 -0.69 15.02 5.98
CA SER A 113 0.13 16.08 6.59
C SER A 113 1.01 16.79 5.57
N HIS A 114 1.50 16.09 4.55
CA HIS A 114 2.41 16.67 3.55
C HIS A 114 1.68 17.23 2.33
N PHE A 115 0.57 16.62 1.90
CA PHE A 115 -0.10 16.93 0.63
C PHE A 115 -1.62 17.19 0.78
N GLY A 116 -2.12 17.22 2.03
CA GLY A 116 -3.53 17.43 2.33
C GLY A 116 -4.46 16.36 1.77
N VAL A 117 -3.94 15.19 1.36
CA VAL A 117 -4.72 14.11 0.74
C VAL A 117 -5.52 13.39 1.82
N LYS A 118 -6.85 13.46 1.74
CA LYS A 118 -7.77 12.83 2.69
C LYS A 118 -8.20 11.45 2.19
N LEU A 119 -7.35 10.44 2.38
CA LEU A 119 -7.62 9.07 1.92
C LEU A 119 -9.04 8.58 2.25
N GLN A 120 -9.74 8.07 1.24
CA GLN A 120 -11.07 7.45 1.37
C GLN A 120 -11.11 6.10 0.64
N GLY A 121 -12.18 5.33 0.84
CA GLY A 121 -12.37 4.06 0.12
C GLY A 121 -11.31 3.00 0.43
N VAL A 122 -10.72 3.05 1.64
CA VAL A 122 -9.64 2.15 2.04
C VAL A 122 -10.18 0.79 2.46
N ILE A 123 -9.52 -0.27 2.01
CA ILE A 123 -9.62 -1.63 2.53
C ILE A 123 -8.30 -1.92 3.24
N ASP A 124 -8.32 -1.94 4.58
CA ASP A 124 -7.14 -2.21 5.39
C ASP A 124 -6.89 -3.72 5.49
N LEU A 125 -5.89 -4.20 4.77
CA LEU A 125 -5.60 -5.62 4.63
C LEU A 125 -5.06 -6.24 5.93
N GLN A 126 -4.41 -5.45 6.79
CA GLN A 126 -3.93 -5.91 8.10
C GLN A 126 -5.11 -6.21 9.04
N LEU A 127 -6.18 -5.41 8.93
CA LEU A 127 -7.41 -5.65 9.69
C LEU A 127 -8.15 -6.89 9.20
N MET A 128 -8.12 -7.17 7.89
CA MET A 128 -8.67 -8.42 7.34
C MET A 128 -7.89 -9.65 7.83
N GLU A 129 -6.54 -9.58 7.88
CA GLU A 129 -5.73 -10.64 8.49
C GLU A 129 -6.10 -10.86 9.95
N LEU A 130 -6.11 -9.77 10.74
CA LEU A 130 -6.40 -9.84 12.17
C LEU A 130 -7.77 -10.46 12.45
N ALA A 131 -8.79 -10.13 11.66
CA ALA A 131 -10.14 -10.66 11.83
C ALA A 131 -10.22 -12.16 11.50
N THR A 132 -9.46 -12.61 10.48
CA THR A 132 -9.64 -13.94 9.88
C THR A 132 -8.64 -14.98 10.36
N ARG A 133 -7.59 -14.58 11.11
CA ARG A 133 -6.61 -15.52 11.68
C ARG A 133 -7.19 -16.36 12.82
N ALA A 134 -6.66 -17.57 12.96
CA ALA A 134 -7.07 -18.54 13.98
C ALA A 134 -6.31 -18.42 15.32
N HIS A 135 -5.18 -17.72 15.35
CA HIS A 135 -4.35 -17.56 16.54
C HIS A 135 -4.57 -16.22 17.24
N SER A 136 -3.78 -15.96 18.29
CA SER A 136 -3.88 -14.77 19.12
C SER A 136 -4.05 -13.49 18.30
N GLN A 137 -5.11 -12.76 18.64
CA GLN A 137 -5.45 -11.46 18.08
C GLN A 137 -4.87 -10.30 18.89
N LYS A 138 -3.99 -10.55 19.86
CA LYS A 138 -3.45 -9.51 20.76
C LYS A 138 -2.58 -8.46 20.05
N PHE A 139 -1.83 -8.88 19.03
CA PHE A 139 -0.88 -8.04 18.30
C PHE A 139 -1.06 -8.17 16.80
N LEU A 140 -0.93 -7.06 16.09
CA LEU A 140 -1.03 -6.99 14.63
C LEU A 140 0.17 -7.70 13.97
N SER A 141 -0.07 -8.30 12.80
CA SER A 141 0.99 -8.87 11.95
C SER A 141 1.51 -7.81 10.98
N GLY A 142 2.82 -7.87 10.68
CA GLY A 142 3.40 -7.08 9.59
C GLY A 142 3.21 -7.80 8.25
N LEU A 143 3.16 -7.04 7.15
CA LEU A 143 2.90 -7.54 5.79
C LEU A 143 3.79 -8.74 5.44
N GLY A 144 5.09 -8.62 5.68
CA GLY A 144 6.03 -9.70 5.41
C GLY A 144 5.71 -11.01 6.13
N ARG A 145 5.21 -10.96 7.38
CA ARG A 145 4.79 -12.16 8.12
C ARG A 145 3.52 -12.76 7.52
N CYS A 146 2.56 -11.92 7.16
CA CYS A 146 1.33 -12.34 6.49
C CYS A 146 1.66 -13.07 5.17
N MET A 147 2.57 -12.50 4.38
CA MET A 147 3.07 -13.13 3.17
C MET A 147 3.77 -14.47 3.47
N ASP A 148 4.63 -14.54 4.49
CA ASP A 148 5.32 -15.77 4.89
C ASP A 148 4.38 -16.90 5.33
N GLN A 149 3.22 -16.57 5.91
CA GLN A 149 2.32 -17.55 6.51
C GLN A 149 1.14 -17.95 5.62
N ASP A 150 0.59 -17.00 4.85
CA ASP A 150 -0.69 -17.20 4.17
C ASP A 150 -0.56 -17.43 2.66
N LEU A 151 0.52 -16.98 2.01
CA LEU A 151 0.70 -17.19 0.58
C LEU A 151 1.12 -18.63 0.29
N VAL A 152 0.46 -19.24 -0.69
CA VAL A 152 0.88 -20.53 -1.26
C VAL A 152 1.90 -20.23 -2.35
N GLN A 153 3.17 -20.54 -2.08
CA GLN A 153 4.27 -20.31 -3.02
C GLN A 153 5.12 -21.57 -3.17
N THR A 154 5.73 -21.74 -4.34
CA THR A 154 6.75 -22.77 -4.50
C THR A 154 8.01 -22.40 -3.70
N PRO A 155 8.89 -23.37 -3.38
CA PRO A 155 10.17 -23.07 -2.74
C PRO A 155 10.99 -22.02 -3.50
N GLU A 156 10.97 -22.06 -4.84
CA GLU A 156 11.67 -21.09 -5.69
C GLU A 156 11.07 -19.69 -5.58
N GLU A 157 9.74 -19.57 -5.62
CA GLU A 157 9.05 -18.28 -5.45
C GLU A 157 9.30 -17.67 -4.07
N LEU A 158 9.33 -18.50 -3.02
CA LEU A 158 9.65 -18.09 -1.66
C LEU A 158 11.11 -17.63 -1.55
N GLU A 159 12.05 -18.33 -2.18
CA GLU A 159 13.47 -17.95 -2.21
C GLU A 159 13.66 -16.60 -2.88
N VAL A 160 13.09 -16.41 -4.08
CA VAL A 160 13.14 -15.13 -4.82
C VAL A 160 12.53 -14.00 -3.99
N ARG A 161 11.33 -14.23 -3.41
CA ARG A 161 10.67 -13.23 -2.57
C ARG A 161 11.55 -12.84 -1.38
N SER A 162 12.07 -13.84 -0.67
CA SER A 162 12.91 -13.63 0.50
C SER A 162 14.21 -12.91 0.17
N ALA A 163 14.80 -13.19 -1.01
CA ALA A 163 16.01 -12.53 -1.48
C ALA A 163 15.76 -11.04 -1.78
N ILE A 164 14.68 -10.71 -2.50
CA ILE A 164 14.28 -9.32 -2.80
C ILE A 164 14.05 -8.55 -1.49
N LYS A 165 13.21 -9.09 -0.60
CA LYS A 165 12.91 -8.48 0.70
C LYS A 165 14.16 -8.25 1.52
N LYS A 166 15.04 -9.26 1.61
CA LYS A 166 16.32 -9.16 2.35
C LYS A 166 17.21 -8.06 1.76
N ARG A 167 17.36 -8.02 0.44
CA ARG A 167 18.22 -7.04 -0.24
C ARG A 167 17.68 -5.61 -0.06
N GLY A 168 16.37 -5.40 -0.22
CA GLY A 168 15.73 -4.10 0.01
C GLY A 168 15.91 -3.62 1.44
N VAL A 169 15.59 -4.46 2.43
CA VAL A 169 15.76 -4.12 3.86
C VAL A 169 17.21 -3.79 4.21
N GLN A 170 18.20 -4.48 3.64
CA GLN A 170 19.61 -4.16 3.84
C GLN A 170 19.99 -2.75 3.36
N LEU A 171 19.29 -2.22 2.34
CA LEU A 171 19.56 -0.89 1.80
C LEU A 171 18.96 0.22 2.66
N PHE A 172 17.72 0.06 3.14
CA PHE A 172 17.03 1.15 3.82
C PHE A 172 17.08 1.08 5.34
N ALA A 173 17.27 -0.10 5.95
CA ALA A 173 17.17 -0.26 7.40
C ALA A 173 18.52 0.01 8.10
N PRO A 174 18.61 1.05 8.96
CA PRO A 174 19.87 1.40 9.63
C PRO A 174 20.48 0.27 10.48
N GLU A 175 19.64 -0.53 11.14
CA GLU A 175 20.08 -1.69 11.92
C GLU A 175 20.68 -2.83 11.08
N LYS A 176 20.55 -2.75 9.75
CA LYS A 176 21.16 -3.67 8.78
C LYS A 176 22.31 -3.02 7.99
N GLY A 177 22.72 -1.81 8.35
CA GLY A 177 23.76 -1.03 7.67
C GLY A 177 23.24 -0.14 6.53
N GLY A 178 21.92 -0.05 6.35
CA GLY A 178 21.28 0.80 5.36
C GLY A 178 21.03 2.23 5.85
N ARG A 179 20.31 3.00 5.03
CA ARG A 179 19.83 4.35 5.38
C ARG A 179 18.47 4.61 4.74
N TYR A 180 17.53 5.21 5.46
CA TYR A 180 16.20 5.48 4.91
C TYR A 180 16.24 6.39 3.68
N GLU A 181 17.27 7.24 3.60
CA GLU A 181 17.51 8.17 2.50
C GLU A 181 17.72 7.46 1.15
N VAL A 182 17.98 6.14 1.12
CA VAL A 182 18.12 5.39 -0.13
C VAL A 182 16.88 5.50 -1.03
N PHE A 183 15.70 5.70 -0.45
CA PHE A 183 14.46 5.92 -1.21
C PHE A 183 14.44 7.26 -1.96
N ASN A 184 15.29 8.22 -1.59
CA ASN A 184 15.43 9.51 -2.27
C ASN A 184 16.54 9.51 -3.33
N ASP A 185 17.39 8.48 -3.39
CA ASP A 185 18.48 8.42 -4.37
C ASP A 185 17.93 8.30 -5.79
N ARG A 186 18.52 9.02 -6.75
CA ARG A 186 18.14 8.96 -8.17
C ARG A 186 19.38 8.71 -9.07
N PRO A 187 19.29 7.78 -10.04
CA PRO A 187 18.19 6.83 -10.26
C PRO A 187 18.01 5.89 -9.07
N LEU A 188 16.80 5.32 -8.90
CA LEU A 188 16.54 4.35 -7.83
C LEU A 188 17.43 3.12 -7.99
N ASP A 189 17.95 2.59 -6.87
CA ASP A 189 18.62 1.29 -6.86
C ASP A 189 17.62 0.22 -7.35
N PRO A 190 17.96 -0.61 -8.35
CA PRO A 190 17.07 -1.66 -8.86
C PRO A 190 16.51 -2.58 -7.76
N ALA A 191 17.26 -2.83 -6.69
CA ALA A 191 16.76 -3.63 -5.58
C ALA A 191 15.71 -2.91 -4.72
N ILE A 192 15.72 -1.58 -4.68
CA ILE A 192 14.63 -0.78 -4.08
C ILE A 192 13.39 -0.82 -4.97
N VAL A 193 13.57 -0.77 -6.29
CA VAL A 193 12.46 -0.95 -7.26
C VAL A 193 11.80 -2.32 -7.05
N ASP A 194 12.59 -3.40 -7.05
CA ASP A 194 12.07 -4.77 -6.86
C ASP A 194 11.35 -4.93 -5.50
N TYR A 195 11.92 -4.33 -4.45
CA TYR A 195 11.31 -4.32 -3.12
C TYR A 195 9.95 -3.62 -3.12
N CYS A 196 9.88 -2.38 -3.63
CA CYS A 196 8.64 -1.59 -3.70
C CYS A 196 7.55 -2.31 -4.52
N VAL A 197 7.95 -2.92 -5.64
CA VAL A 197 7.03 -3.63 -6.52
C VAL A 197 6.46 -4.88 -5.82
N GLN A 198 7.29 -5.63 -5.11
CA GLN A 198 6.87 -6.83 -4.41
C GLN A 198 5.84 -6.55 -3.31
N ASP A 199 5.97 -5.45 -2.58
CA ASP A 199 5.08 -5.11 -1.45
C ASP A 199 3.62 -5.00 -1.88
N VAL A 200 3.33 -4.45 -3.07
CA VAL A 200 1.96 -4.31 -3.57
C VAL A 200 1.49 -5.47 -4.47
N GLN A 201 2.38 -6.14 -5.20
CA GLN A 201 1.98 -7.15 -6.19
C GLN A 201 1.40 -8.44 -5.57
N LEU A 202 1.77 -8.74 -4.33
CA LEU A 202 1.29 -9.93 -3.62
C LEU A 202 0.04 -9.66 -2.75
N MET A 203 -0.29 -8.39 -2.50
CA MET A 203 -1.49 -8.02 -1.74
C MET A 203 -2.82 -8.55 -2.33
N PRO A 204 -3.03 -8.64 -3.66
CA PRO A 204 -4.24 -9.24 -4.22
C PRO A 204 -4.46 -10.69 -3.80
N GLN A 205 -3.39 -11.47 -3.67
CA GLN A 205 -3.48 -12.87 -3.25
C GLN A 205 -3.87 -12.96 -1.77
N LEU A 206 -3.24 -12.15 -0.92
CA LEU A 206 -3.62 -12.02 0.50
C LEU A 206 -5.07 -11.56 0.64
N TRP A 207 -5.50 -10.55 -0.14
CA TRP A 207 -6.89 -10.09 -0.14
C TRP A 207 -7.85 -11.21 -0.48
N ASN A 208 -7.57 -12.01 -1.53
CA ASN A 208 -8.42 -13.14 -1.90
C ASN A 208 -8.54 -14.17 -0.75
N ILE A 209 -7.42 -14.50 -0.09
CA ILE A 209 -7.39 -15.45 1.03
C ILE A 209 -8.23 -14.92 2.20
N TYR A 210 -8.00 -13.68 2.62
CA TYR A 210 -8.71 -13.12 3.77
C TYR A 210 -10.18 -12.85 3.45
N ASN A 211 -10.50 -12.40 2.23
CA ASN A 211 -11.87 -12.21 1.80
C ASN A 211 -12.65 -13.53 1.74
N ALA A 212 -12.02 -14.63 1.28
CA ALA A 212 -12.64 -15.95 1.28
C ALA A 212 -12.92 -16.47 2.69
N LYS A 213 -12.05 -16.21 3.67
CA LYS A 213 -12.31 -16.53 5.08
C LYS A 213 -13.44 -15.65 5.63
N LEU A 214 -13.36 -14.34 5.40
CA LEU A 214 -14.32 -13.36 5.90
C LEU A 214 -15.74 -13.59 5.36
N SER A 215 -15.89 -14.06 4.12
CA SER A 215 -17.20 -14.34 3.51
C SER A 215 -17.96 -15.49 4.19
N LEU A 216 -17.24 -16.36 4.92
CA LEU A 216 -17.80 -17.45 5.72
C LEU A 216 -18.07 -17.05 7.18
N MET A 217 -17.61 -15.86 7.59
CA MET A 217 -17.76 -15.36 8.95
C MET A 217 -19.05 -14.54 9.13
N ASP A 218 -19.40 -14.25 10.39
CA ASP A 218 -20.48 -13.33 10.72
C ASP A 218 -20.22 -11.95 10.08
N LYS A 219 -21.22 -11.41 9.36
CA LYS A 219 -21.14 -10.12 8.66
C LYS A 219 -20.74 -8.95 9.55
N ARG A 220 -20.92 -9.06 10.87
CA ARG A 220 -20.44 -8.07 11.85
C ARG A 220 -18.93 -7.85 11.76
N TRP A 221 -18.14 -8.83 11.32
CA TRP A 221 -16.71 -8.66 11.12
C TRP A 221 -16.39 -7.66 10.01
N ALA A 222 -17.12 -7.70 8.89
CA ALA A 222 -16.97 -6.71 7.83
C ALA A 222 -17.26 -5.29 8.36
N THR A 223 -18.31 -5.14 9.18
CA THR A 223 -18.63 -3.86 9.84
C THR A 223 -17.58 -3.44 10.86
N LYS A 224 -17.00 -4.37 11.63
CA LYS A 224 -15.89 -4.08 12.57
C LYS A 224 -14.66 -3.58 11.82
N ILE A 225 -14.27 -4.26 10.72
CA ILE A 225 -13.16 -3.86 9.84
C ILE A 225 -13.42 -2.45 9.30
N GLU A 226 -14.58 -2.20 8.70
CA GLU A 226 -14.91 -0.88 8.12
C GLU A 226 -14.85 0.24 9.18
N ARG A 227 -15.43 0.00 10.37
CA ARG A 227 -15.43 0.97 11.47
C ARG A 227 -14.01 1.28 11.94
N GLU A 228 -13.19 0.24 12.10
CA GLU A 228 -11.81 0.40 12.55
C GLU A 228 -10.95 1.08 11.47
N THR A 229 -11.11 0.75 10.19
CA THR A 229 -10.44 1.45 9.09
C THR A 229 -10.77 2.95 9.11
N LYS A 230 -12.05 3.31 9.26
CA LYS A 230 -12.47 4.72 9.40
C LYS A 230 -11.86 5.38 10.63
N ALA A 231 -11.80 4.67 11.77
CA ALA A 231 -11.18 5.17 12.98
C ALA A 231 -9.66 5.39 12.81
N ARG A 232 -8.96 4.48 12.12
CA ARG A 232 -7.53 4.61 11.77
C ARG A 232 -7.28 5.85 10.91
N LEU A 233 -8.10 6.09 9.89
CA LEU A 233 -8.01 7.27 9.01
C LEU A 233 -8.30 8.59 9.76
N LEU A 234 -9.33 8.62 10.60
CA LEU A 234 -9.64 9.83 11.39
C LEU A 234 -8.52 10.12 12.41
N LEU A 235 -8.02 9.08 13.07
CA LEU A 235 -6.97 9.21 14.05
C LEU A 235 -5.65 9.66 13.41
N SER A 236 -5.23 9.05 12.30
CA SER A 236 -3.98 9.39 11.59
C SER A 236 -3.94 10.84 11.14
N GLN A 237 -5.09 11.45 10.83
CA GLN A 237 -5.19 12.85 10.40
C GLN A 237 -5.31 13.85 11.56
N SER A 238 -5.43 13.37 12.80
CA SER A 238 -5.56 14.24 13.98
C SER A 238 -4.23 14.88 14.39
N PRO A 239 -4.20 16.09 14.99
CA PRO A 239 -2.96 16.74 15.41
C PRO A 239 -2.13 15.95 16.43
N GLY A 240 -2.77 15.10 17.24
CA GLY A 240 -2.13 14.31 18.30
C GLY A 240 -1.66 12.92 17.89
N PHE A 241 -1.84 12.51 16.63
CA PHE A 241 -1.44 11.18 16.19
C PHE A 241 0.07 10.94 16.36
N ASN A 242 0.39 9.76 16.89
CA ASN A 242 1.75 9.26 16.96
C ASN A 242 1.81 7.88 16.30
N GLY A 243 2.36 7.84 15.09
CA GLY A 243 2.57 6.64 14.29
C GLY A 243 3.72 5.72 14.73
N LYS A 244 4.39 6.02 15.85
CA LYS A 244 5.56 5.27 16.34
C LYS A 244 5.36 4.75 17.76
N GLY A 245 5.70 3.48 17.98
CA GLY A 245 5.76 2.87 19.32
C GLY A 245 4.95 1.59 19.47
N LYS A 246 5.03 0.97 20.65
CA LYS A 246 4.41 -0.34 20.93
C LYS A 246 2.90 -0.35 20.82
N HIS A 247 2.22 0.79 20.98
CA HIS A 247 0.76 0.87 20.82
C HIS A 247 0.33 0.59 19.38
N MET A 248 1.16 0.91 18.38
CA MET A 248 0.88 0.65 16.97
C MET A 248 0.83 -0.84 16.64
N ALA A 249 1.46 -1.69 17.45
CA ALA A 249 1.46 -3.14 17.28
C ALA A 249 0.27 -3.84 17.96
N LYS A 250 -0.52 -3.14 18.79
CA LYS A 250 -1.67 -3.76 19.48
C LYS A 250 -2.89 -3.80 18.56
N ALA A 251 -3.66 -4.87 18.68
CA ALA A 251 -4.96 -4.92 18.02
C ALA A 251 -5.94 -3.90 18.61
N PRO A 252 -7.01 -3.55 17.88
CA PRO A 252 -8.04 -2.68 18.37
C PRO A 252 -8.65 -3.24 19.68
N PRO A 253 -8.89 -2.42 20.72
CA PRO A 253 -9.34 -2.92 22.02
C PRO A 253 -10.66 -3.69 22.00
N THR A 254 -11.50 -3.48 20.97
CA THR A 254 -12.83 -4.09 20.84
C THR A 254 -12.84 -5.32 19.93
N TRP A 255 -11.67 -5.86 19.58
CA TRP A 255 -11.54 -6.97 18.64
C TRP A 255 -11.37 -8.30 19.34
#